data_AF-A0A7L3Y4H9-F1
#
_entry.id   AF-A0A7L3Y4H9-F1
#
_cell.length_a   1.000
_cell.length_b   1.000
_cell.length_c   1.000
_cell.angle_alpha   90.00
_cell.angle_beta   90.00
_cell.angle_gamma   90.00
#
_symmetry.space_group_name_H-M   'P 1'
#
loop_
_entity.id
_entity.type
_entity.pdbx_description
1 polymer ?
#
loop_
_entity_poly.entity_id
_entity_poly.type
_entity_poly.pdbx_seq_one_letter_code
_entity_poly.pdbx_strand_id
1 'polypeptide(L)'
;GRGVMPSIVCSVEEELNMGYVIAREKVTSTFKIQNTSTLTLRYSVQLDSLSPTRDKDQQRLPLFITSSLQRTEFVGTQNYNGLSVFSIFPTEGEIVAGKSQDFIVTFSPDHESLYYSDRLKVVLFGKKIAHVIHLKGAARDHPMFVEGGIPLDVPIESLAVTSAVSSQETLKGGNVLPLTLYYKTLQEPVKSILLILEYIEGESSPEPAMTELKVGAIQTAQFASKKNMEFSFDSLPLLQQKGFTVDSVKGTVERGQVKRIAVSWVPPADFDVSYSSYSVLLLTLEVCGSCLQLAGAIQKL
;
A
#
# COMPACT_ATOMS: atom_id res chain seq x y z
N GLY A 1 -44.37 -25.98 8.58
CA GLY A 1 -43.66 -25.42 7.40
C GLY A 1 -42.19 -25.79 7.46
N ARG A 2 -41.51 -25.90 6.31
CA ARG A 2 -40.05 -26.13 6.23
C ARG A 2 -39.37 -24.78 5.97
N GLY A 3 -38.44 -24.37 6.83
CA GLY A 3 -37.62 -23.18 6.59
C GLY A 3 -36.56 -23.45 5.52
N VAL A 4 -36.29 -22.46 4.67
CA VAL A 4 -35.20 -22.50 3.67
C VAL A 4 -34.12 -21.53 4.12
N MET A 5 -32.87 -21.98 4.17
CA MET A 5 -31.74 -21.15 4.57
C MET A 5 -31.13 -20.44 3.36
N PRO A 6 -30.95 -19.11 3.39
CA PRO A 6 -30.25 -18.41 2.31
C PRO A 6 -28.77 -18.74 2.33
N SER A 7 -28.22 -19.00 1.14
CA SER A 7 -26.85 -19.43 0.92
C SER A 7 -26.30 -18.82 -0.38
N ILE A 8 -25.06 -18.35 -0.32
CA ILE A 8 -24.35 -17.74 -1.43
C ILE A 8 -22.91 -18.26 -1.52
N VAL A 9 -22.32 -18.14 -2.70
CA VAL A 9 -20.89 -18.33 -2.95
C VAL A 9 -20.35 -17.08 -3.62
N CYS A 10 -19.25 -16.52 -3.12
CA CYS A 10 -18.59 -15.35 -3.68
C CYS A 10 -17.30 -15.77 -4.40
N SER A 11 -16.97 -15.10 -5.52
CA SER A 11 -15.70 -15.33 -6.23
C SER A 11 -14.49 -14.74 -5.51
N VAL A 12 -14.71 -13.89 -4.50
CA VAL A 12 -13.69 -13.27 -3.65
C VAL A 12 -13.98 -13.68 -2.22
N GLU A 13 -13.01 -14.31 -1.57
CA GLU A 13 -13.17 -14.81 -0.20
C GLU A 13 -13.07 -13.67 0.82
N GLU A 14 -11.90 -13.05 0.98
CA GLU A 14 -11.67 -12.09 2.06
C GLU A 14 -11.21 -10.72 1.58
N GLU A 15 -10.36 -10.64 0.57
CA GLU A 15 -9.73 -9.40 0.14
C GLU A 15 -9.85 -9.18 -1.37
N LEU A 16 -10.21 -7.95 -1.75
CA LEU A 16 -10.10 -7.46 -3.11
C LEU A 16 -9.10 -6.30 -3.13
N ASN A 17 -7.89 -6.60 -3.59
CA ASN A 17 -6.83 -5.61 -3.72
C ASN A 17 -6.79 -5.04 -5.14
N MET A 18 -6.95 -3.72 -5.25
CA MET A 18 -6.92 -2.98 -6.51
C MET A 18 -5.50 -2.69 -7.00
N GLY A 19 -4.49 -3.02 -6.19
CA GLY A 19 -3.08 -2.77 -6.47
C GLY A 19 -2.74 -1.28 -6.42
N TYR A 20 -1.67 -0.93 -7.15
CA TYR A 20 -1.21 0.44 -7.30
C TYR A 20 -1.88 1.10 -8.51
N VAL A 21 -2.37 2.32 -8.31
CA VAL A 21 -3.03 3.16 -9.33
C VAL A 21 -2.43 4.56 -9.30
N ILE A 22 -2.45 5.28 -10.41
CA ILE A 22 -2.06 6.69 -10.38
C ILE A 22 -3.14 7.50 -9.67
N ALA A 23 -2.74 8.42 -8.80
CA ALA A 23 -3.69 9.33 -8.16
C ALA A 23 -4.56 10.04 -9.21
N ARG A 24 -5.85 10.19 -8.92
CA ARG A 24 -6.88 10.77 -9.80
C ARG A 24 -7.26 9.91 -11.00
N GLU A 25 -6.64 8.76 -11.21
CA GLU A 25 -7.16 7.73 -12.11
C GLU A 25 -8.22 6.88 -11.41
N LYS A 26 -8.96 6.13 -12.22
CA LYS A 26 -9.94 5.16 -11.74
C LYS A 26 -9.63 3.80 -12.31
N VAL A 27 -9.71 2.78 -11.47
CA VAL A 27 -9.65 1.38 -11.89
C VAL A 27 -10.90 0.67 -11.42
N THR A 28 -11.32 -0.34 -12.18
CA THR A 28 -12.45 -1.19 -11.82
C THR A 28 -11.98 -2.63 -11.67
N SER A 29 -12.60 -3.32 -10.73
CA SER A 29 -12.48 -4.77 -10.56
C SER A 29 -13.87 -5.36 -10.37
N THR A 30 -14.01 -6.64 -10.64
CA THR A 30 -15.31 -7.32 -10.57
C THR A 30 -15.25 -8.54 -9.68
N PHE A 31 -16.33 -8.79 -8.96
CA PHE A 31 -16.55 -10.04 -8.26
C PHE A 31 -17.97 -10.53 -8.49
N LYS A 32 -18.17 -11.83 -8.31
CA LYS A 32 -19.42 -12.51 -8.61
C LYS A 32 -19.98 -13.16 -7.37
N ILE A 33 -21.28 -13.04 -7.18
CA ILE A 33 -22.02 -13.78 -6.15
C ILE A 33 -23.00 -14.72 -6.83
N GLN A 34 -22.94 -16.00 -6.47
CA GLN A 34 -23.87 -17.02 -6.90
C GLN A 34 -24.84 -17.35 -5.77
N ASN A 35 -26.14 -17.38 -6.10
CA ASN A 35 -27.17 -17.87 -5.20
C ASN A 35 -27.24 -19.40 -5.29
N THR A 36 -26.82 -20.09 -4.23
CA THR A 36 -26.87 -21.56 -4.13
C THR A 36 -28.11 -22.07 -3.41
N SER A 37 -28.99 -21.17 -2.96
CA SER A 37 -30.26 -21.51 -2.35
C SER A 37 -31.38 -21.65 -3.36
N THR A 38 -32.49 -22.25 -2.94
CA THR A 38 -33.71 -22.40 -3.75
C THR A 38 -34.62 -21.16 -3.71
N LEU A 39 -34.20 -20.09 -3.03
CA LEU A 39 -35.00 -18.88 -2.81
C LEU A 39 -34.33 -17.68 -3.47
N THR A 40 -35.11 -16.78 -4.08
CA THR A 40 -34.61 -15.53 -4.63
C THR A 40 -34.10 -14.63 -3.50
N LEU A 41 -32.82 -14.26 -3.57
CA LEU A 41 -32.15 -13.50 -2.53
C LEU A 41 -32.20 -12.01 -2.84
N ARG A 42 -32.91 -11.23 -2.01
CA ARG A 42 -32.82 -9.77 -2.04
C ARG A 42 -31.53 -9.34 -1.34
N TYR A 43 -30.70 -8.56 -2.02
CA TYR A 43 -29.42 -8.09 -1.50
C TYR A 43 -29.36 -6.56 -1.45
N SER A 44 -28.52 -6.07 -0.55
CA SER A 44 -28.00 -4.71 -0.52
C SER A 44 -26.52 -4.76 -0.16
N VAL A 45 -25.70 -3.99 -0.85
CA VAL A 45 -24.27 -3.87 -0.60
C VAL A 45 -24.01 -2.57 0.16
N GLN A 46 -23.24 -2.65 1.23
CA GLN A 46 -22.92 -1.53 2.11
C GLN A 46 -21.41 -1.38 2.23
N LEU A 47 -20.94 -0.15 2.32
CA LEU A 47 -19.55 0.21 2.57
C LEU A 47 -19.45 0.85 3.96
N ASP A 48 -18.42 0.48 4.73
CA ASP A 48 -18.24 1.02 6.08
C ASP A 48 -17.86 2.50 6.07
N SER A 49 -17.15 2.96 5.03
CA SER A 49 -16.86 4.40 4.80
C SER A 49 -18.12 5.27 4.69
N LEU A 50 -19.24 4.68 4.27
CA LEU A 50 -20.55 5.33 4.10
C LEU A 50 -21.49 5.11 5.29
N SER A 51 -21.02 4.43 6.35
CA SER A 51 -21.85 4.13 7.51
C SER A 51 -22.16 5.40 8.33
N PRO A 52 -23.39 5.54 8.87
CA PRO A 52 -23.75 6.68 9.71
C PRO A 52 -23.05 6.66 11.08
N THR A 53 -22.44 5.54 11.46
CA THR A 53 -21.67 5.41 12.71
C THR A 53 -20.21 5.81 12.55
N ARG A 54 -19.76 6.12 11.33
CA ARG A 54 -18.37 6.46 11.02
C ARG A 54 -17.78 7.50 11.96
N ASP A 55 -18.50 8.59 12.21
CA ASP A 55 -18.00 9.67 13.08
C ASP A 55 -17.72 9.19 14.51
N LYS A 56 -18.50 8.22 15.01
CA LYS A 56 -18.27 7.61 16.33
C LYS A 56 -17.08 6.66 16.31
N ASP A 57 -16.88 5.94 15.21
CA ASP A 57 -15.75 5.02 15.06
C ASP A 57 -14.43 5.79 14.89
N GLN A 58 -14.43 6.95 14.22
CA GLN A 58 -13.26 7.83 14.07
C GLN A 58 -12.81 8.52 15.37
N GLN A 59 -13.69 8.61 16.38
CA GLN A 59 -13.33 9.17 17.70
C GLN A 59 -12.56 8.19 18.58
N ARG A 60 -12.38 6.93 18.15
CA ARG A 60 -11.59 5.94 18.88
C ARG A 60 -10.10 6.16 18.64
N LEU A 61 -9.28 5.65 19.55
CA LEU A 61 -7.84 5.62 19.34
C LEU A 61 -7.52 4.74 18.12
N PRO A 62 -6.67 5.22 17.20
CA PRO A 62 -6.26 4.46 16.04
C PRO A 62 -5.71 3.07 16.36
N LEU A 63 -5.94 2.11 15.47
CA LEU A 63 -5.49 0.72 15.67
C LEU A 63 -3.97 0.60 15.80
N PHE A 64 -3.18 1.45 15.12
CA PHE A 64 -1.72 1.42 15.26
C PHE A 64 -1.23 1.79 16.67
N ILE A 65 -2.04 2.46 17.50
CA ILE A 65 -1.75 2.78 18.90
C ILE A 65 -2.17 1.64 19.82
N THR A 66 -3.30 1.01 19.52
CA THR A 66 -3.96 0.05 20.42
C THR A 66 -3.65 -1.41 20.11
N SER A 67 -3.12 -1.72 18.92
CA SER A 67 -2.80 -3.07 18.45
C SER A 67 -1.40 -3.12 17.85
N SER A 68 -0.60 -4.08 18.31
CA SER A 68 0.71 -4.40 17.73
C SER A 68 0.62 -5.28 16.48
N LEU A 69 -0.50 -5.99 16.29
CA LEU A 69 -0.71 -6.97 15.21
C LEU A 69 -1.43 -6.38 13.99
N GLN A 70 -2.28 -5.38 14.18
CA GLN A 70 -3.04 -4.74 13.10
C GLN A 70 -2.84 -3.24 13.14
N ARG A 71 -1.96 -2.74 12.25
CA ARG A 71 -1.63 -1.31 12.16
C ARG A 71 -2.62 -0.50 11.32
N THR A 72 -3.41 -1.14 10.46
CA THR A 72 -4.33 -0.46 9.54
C THR A 72 -5.78 -0.64 9.95
N GLU A 73 -6.56 0.44 9.81
CA GLU A 73 -8.00 0.42 10.01
C GLU A 73 -8.74 -0.25 8.85
N PHE A 74 -9.97 -0.68 9.13
CA PHE A 74 -10.84 -1.25 8.11
C PHE A 74 -11.36 -0.21 7.12
N VAL A 75 -11.44 1.04 7.56
CA VAL A 75 -11.64 2.21 6.71
C VAL A 75 -10.35 3.02 6.80
N GLY A 76 -9.62 3.06 5.70
CA GLY A 76 -8.33 3.73 5.61
C GLY A 76 -8.48 5.16 5.10
N THR A 77 -7.44 5.65 4.41
CA THR A 77 -7.43 6.98 3.79
C THR A 77 -8.71 7.24 3.00
N GLN A 78 -9.23 8.47 3.12
CA GLN A 78 -10.38 8.95 2.35
C GLN A 78 -9.96 10.13 1.47
N ASN A 79 -10.64 10.31 0.34
CA ASN A 79 -10.37 11.41 -0.58
C ASN A 79 -10.57 12.78 0.09
N TYR A 80 -9.72 13.75 -0.24
CA TYR A 80 -9.82 15.12 0.29
C TYR A 80 -11.03 15.87 -0.27
N ASN A 81 -11.48 15.50 -1.47
CA ASN A 81 -12.69 16.06 -2.07
C ASN A 81 -14.01 15.60 -1.43
N GLY A 82 -13.97 14.68 -0.45
CA GLY A 82 -15.15 14.15 0.24
C GLY A 82 -15.97 13.12 -0.54
N LEU A 83 -15.58 12.77 -1.76
CA LEU A 83 -16.16 11.68 -2.54
C LEU A 83 -15.61 10.33 -2.08
N SER A 84 -16.42 9.27 -2.15
CA SER A 84 -15.98 7.93 -1.78
C SER A 84 -14.81 7.45 -2.65
N VAL A 85 -13.81 6.88 -1.98
CA VAL A 85 -12.64 6.25 -2.62
C VAL A 85 -13.07 5.01 -3.40
N PHE A 86 -13.88 4.16 -2.74
CA PHE A 86 -14.46 2.96 -3.33
C PHE A 86 -15.93 3.19 -3.61
N SER A 87 -16.41 2.72 -4.75
CA SER A 87 -17.83 2.67 -5.09
C SER A 87 -18.17 1.32 -5.69
N ILE A 88 -19.42 0.89 -5.53
CA ILE A 88 -19.88 -0.43 -5.95
C ILE A 88 -21.17 -0.33 -6.74
N PHE A 89 -21.29 -1.13 -7.79
CA PHE A 89 -22.50 -1.24 -8.60
C PHE A 89 -22.74 -2.69 -9.03
N PRO A 90 -23.98 -3.22 -8.96
CA PRO A 90 -25.18 -2.62 -8.35
C PRO A 90 -25.11 -2.61 -6.80
N THR A 91 -25.76 -1.64 -6.17
CA THR A 91 -25.84 -1.51 -4.69
C THR A 91 -26.99 -2.31 -4.09
N GLU A 92 -28.05 -2.57 -4.84
CA GLU A 92 -29.21 -3.34 -4.39
C GLU A 92 -29.85 -4.11 -5.54
N GLY A 93 -30.57 -5.17 -5.21
CA GLY A 93 -31.28 -5.97 -6.20
C GLY A 93 -31.68 -7.34 -5.69
N GLU A 94 -31.92 -8.26 -6.63
CA GLU A 94 -32.30 -9.64 -6.34
C GLU A 94 -31.48 -10.63 -7.17
N ILE A 95 -31.06 -11.73 -6.55
CA ILE A 95 -30.37 -12.85 -7.22
C ILE A 95 -31.32 -14.04 -7.21
N VAL A 96 -31.85 -14.39 -8.37
CA VAL A 96 -32.75 -15.55 -8.54
C VAL A 96 -32.05 -16.85 -8.16
N ALA A 97 -32.80 -17.83 -7.65
CA ALA A 97 -32.29 -19.15 -7.29
C ALA A 97 -31.43 -19.76 -8.40
N GLY A 98 -30.23 -20.22 -8.06
CA GLY A 98 -29.27 -20.82 -8.99
C GLY A 98 -28.61 -19.85 -9.98
N LYS A 99 -28.88 -18.55 -9.91
CA LYS A 99 -28.25 -17.52 -10.75
C LYS A 99 -27.10 -16.83 -10.03
N SER A 100 -26.30 -16.10 -10.81
CA SER A 100 -25.20 -15.29 -10.32
C SER A 100 -25.36 -13.84 -10.73
N GLN A 101 -24.82 -12.93 -9.92
CA GLN A 101 -24.77 -11.49 -10.16
C GLN A 101 -23.32 -11.03 -10.12
N ASP A 102 -22.94 -10.21 -11.10
CA ASP A 102 -21.65 -9.53 -11.15
C ASP A 102 -21.75 -8.16 -10.48
N PHE A 103 -20.71 -7.81 -9.74
CA PHE A 103 -20.54 -6.55 -9.05
C PHE A 103 -19.26 -5.88 -9.52
N ILE A 104 -19.32 -4.58 -9.75
CA ILE A 104 -18.21 -3.75 -10.21
C ILE A 104 -17.81 -2.84 -9.07
N VAL A 105 -16.61 -3.05 -8.53
CA VAL A 105 -15.97 -2.15 -7.57
C VAL A 105 -15.13 -1.17 -8.38
N THR A 106 -15.31 0.13 -8.14
CA THR A 106 -14.48 1.19 -8.72
C THR A 106 -13.65 1.81 -7.61
N PHE A 107 -12.34 1.90 -7.84
CA PHE A 107 -11.39 2.60 -6.97
C PHE A 107 -10.95 3.90 -7.65
N SER A 108 -11.16 5.02 -6.96
CA SER A 108 -10.92 6.37 -7.48
C SER A 108 -10.26 7.26 -6.42
N PRO A 109 -8.96 7.07 -6.15
CA PRO A 109 -8.18 7.91 -5.23
C PRO A 109 -7.95 9.30 -5.84
N ASP A 110 -7.96 10.37 -5.04
CA ASP A 110 -7.70 11.74 -5.51
C ASP A 110 -6.28 12.27 -5.19
N HIS A 111 -5.52 11.56 -4.36
CA HIS A 111 -4.14 11.87 -3.97
C HIS A 111 -3.33 10.58 -3.74
N GLU A 112 -2.02 10.72 -3.54
CA GLU A 112 -1.12 9.62 -3.24
C GLU A 112 -1.28 9.10 -1.81
N SER A 113 -1.52 7.80 -1.67
CA SER A 113 -1.55 7.11 -0.37
C SER A 113 -1.36 5.61 -0.52
N LEU A 114 -0.72 4.97 0.45
CA LEU A 114 -0.63 3.50 0.52
C LEU A 114 -1.82 2.83 1.21
N TYR A 115 -2.62 3.62 1.91
CA TYR A 115 -3.47 3.11 2.99
C TYR A 115 -4.95 3.27 2.68
N TYR A 116 -5.34 3.24 1.40
CA TYR A 116 -6.75 3.18 1.06
C TYR A 116 -7.30 1.79 1.39
N SER A 117 -8.29 1.77 2.28
CA SER A 117 -9.04 0.56 2.61
C SER A 117 -10.49 0.89 2.91
N ASP A 118 -11.37 -0.08 2.66
CA ASP A 118 -12.76 -0.05 3.07
C ASP A 118 -13.26 -1.48 3.29
N ARG A 119 -14.43 -1.63 3.91
CA ARG A 119 -15.08 -2.92 4.10
C ARG A 119 -16.41 -2.95 3.39
N LEU A 120 -16.53 -3.86 2.44
CA LEU A 120 -17.76 -4.14 1.70
C LEU A 120 -18.53 -5.27 2.40
N LYS A 121 -19.80 -5.01 2.71
CA LYS A 121 -20.73 -5.97 3.33
C LYS A 121 -21.87 -6.26 2.39
N VAL A 122 -22.10 -7.54 2.12
CA VAL A 122 -23.27 -8.01 1.36
C VAL A 122 -24.34 -8.43 2.35
N VAL A 123 -25.44 -7.70 2.38
CA VAL A 123 -26.54 -7.92 3.32
C VAL A 123 -27.73 -8.52 2.57
N LEU A 124 -28.21 -9.67 3.03
CA LEU A 124 -29.40 -10.33 2.51
C LEU A 124 -30.63 -9.97 3.34
N PHE A 125 -31.75 -9.72 2.65
CA PHE A 125 -33.05 -9.34 3.22
C PHE A 125 -32.99 -8.16 4.20
N GLY A 126 -32.00 -7.27 4.04
CA GLY A 126 -31.77 -6.10 4.89
C GLY A 126 -31.38 -6.43 6.35
N LYS A 127 -31.04 -7.69 6.66
CA LYS A 127 -30.79 -8.12 8.06
C LYS A 127 -29.55 -9.00 8.22
N LYS A 128 -29.29 -9.92 7.29
CA LYS A 128 -28.21 -10.91 7.44
C LYS A 128 -27.00 -10.49 6.63
N ILE A 129 -25.88 -10.19 7.28
CA ILE A 129 -24.58 -10.09 6.58
C ILE A 129 -24.22 -11.49 6.10
N ALA A 130 -24.16 -11.66 4.79
CA ALA A 130 -23.87 -12.95 4.16
C ALA A 130 -22.41 -13.08 3.72
N HIS A 131 -21.77 -11.96 3.36
CA HIS A 131 -20.36 -11.95 2.99
C HIS A 131 -19.72 -10.60 3.31
N VAL A 132 -18.42 -10.61 3.58
CA VAL A 132 -17.62 -9.42 3.88
C VAL A 132 -16.34 -9.48 3.04
N ILE A 133 -16.03 -8.40 2.34
CA ILE A 133 -14.81 -8.26 1.53
C ILE A 133 -14.06 -7.02 2.00
N HIS A 134 -12.78 -7.17 2.32
CA HIS A 134 -11.88 -6.05 2.55
C HIS A 134 -11.38 -5.51 1.22
N LEU A 135 -11.67 -4.25 0.96
CA LEU A 135 -11.18 -3.52 -0.20
C LEU A 135 -9.86 -2.87 0.18
N LYS A 136 -8.83 -3.02 -0.65
CA LYS A 136 -7.55 -2.35 -0.49
C LYS A 136 -7.10 -1.74 -1.81
N GLY A 137 -6.35 -0.65 -1.73
CA GLY A 137 -5.71 -0.04 -2.88
C GLY A 137 -4.58 0.89 -2.44
N ALA A 138 -3.68 1.16 -3.36
CA ALA A 138 -2.65 2.16 -3.19
C ALA A 138 -2.69 3.12 -4.38
N ALA A 139 -2.44 4.40 -4.10
CA ALA A 139 -2.28 5.43 -5.11
C ALA A 139 -0.86 6.00 -5.06
N ARG A 140 -0.35 6.40 -6.22
CA ARG A 140 0.93 7.10 -6.39
C ARG A 140 0.76 8.26 -7.35
N ASP A 141 1.47 9.35 -7.11
CA ASP A 141 1.58 10.43 -8.08
C ASP A 141 2.56 10.06 -9.21
N HIS A 142 3.47 9.11 -8.92
CA HIS A 142 4.48 8.62 -9.84
C HIS A 142 4.17 7.21 -10.37
N PRO A 143 4.55 6.88 -11.61
CA PRO A 143 4.21 5.61 -12.26
C PRO A 143 5.05 4.41 -11.78
N MET A 144 5.91 4.60 -10.79
CA MET A 144 6.71 3.54 -10.20
C MET A 144 6.42 3.43 -8.71
N PHE A 145 6.51 2.22 -8.19
CA PHE A 145 6.34 1.93 -6.77
C PHE A 145 7.42 0.96 -6.29
N VAL A 146 7.65 1.01 -4.98
CA VAL A 146 8.53 0.09 -4.28
C VAL A 146 7.75 -0.53 -3.13
N GLU A 147 7.86 -1.83 -2.98
CA GLU A 147 7.19 -2.64 -1.97
C GLU A 147 8.20 -3.63 -1.36
N GLY A 148 7.94 -4.06 -0.13
CA GLY A 148 8.85 -4.90 0.65
C GLY A 148 9.32 -4.17 1.90
N GLY A 149 9.87 -4.92 2.85
CA GLY A 149 10.25 -4.39 4.16
C GLY A 149 9.06 -3.80 4.94
N ILE A 150 9.41 -2.97 5.93
CA ILE A 150 8.48 -2.29 6.84
C ILE A 150 8.52 -0.80 6.50
N PRO A 151 7.43 -0.21 5.98
CA PRO A 151 7.34 1.23 5.80
C PRO A 151 7.55 1.95 7.14
N LEU A 152 8.38 3.00 7.12
CA LEU A 152 8.64 3.84 8.30
C LEU A 152 7.68 5.03 8.39
N ASP A 153 6.68 5.11 7.51
CA ASP A 153 5.60 6.08 7.57
C ASP A 153 4.47 5.61 8.51
N VAL A 154 3.65 6.58 8.92
CA VAL A 154 2.47 6.28 9.73
C VAL A 154 1.35 5.80 8.80
N PRO A 155 0.66 4.68 9.11
CA PRO A 155 -0.41 4.12 8.27
C PRO A 155 -1.71 4.94 8.29
N ILE A 156 -1.63 6.20 8.72
CA ILE A 156 -2.72 7.16 8.78
C ILE A 156 -2.19 8.49 8.25
N GLU A 157 -2.97 9.09 7.37
CA GLU A 157 -2.71 10.45 6.94
C GLU A 157 -3.09 11.45 8.02
N SER A 158 -2.13 12.30 8.35
CA SER A 158 -2.37 13.47 9.18
C SER A 158 -2.86 14.60 8.29
N LEU A 159 -4.05 15.14 8.59
CA LEU A 159 -4.55 16.38 8.01
C LEU A 159 -3.79 17.63 8.50
N ALA A 160 -2.75 17.45 9.32
CA ALA A 160 -1.85 18.54 9.65
C ALA A 160 -1.21 19.03 8.36
N VAL A 161 -1.60 20.23 7.93
CA VAL A 161 -1.05 20.90 6.76
C VAL A 161 0.45 21.12 6.99
N THR A 162 1.29 20.19 6.53
CA THR A 162 2.67 20.53 6.20
C THR A 162 2.58 21.28 4.87
N SER A 163 2.39 22.60 4.95
CA SER A 163 2.14 23.43 3.77
C SER A 163 3.29 23.31 2.78
N ALA A 164 3.15 22.46 1.76
CA ALA A 164 3.84 22.61 0.51
C ALA A 164 3.08 23.71 -0.26
N VAL A 165 3.48 24.96 -0.02
CA VAL A 165 2.91 26.11 -0.74
C VAL A 165 3.15 25.90 -2.23
N SER A 166 2.06 25.73 -2.98
CA SER A 166 2.04 25.70 -4.42
C SER A 166 2.74 26.94 -4.98
N SER A 167 3.72 26.70 -5.84
CA SER A 167 4.44 27.72 -6.58
C SER A 167 3.50 28.49 -7.50
N GLN A 168 3.13 29.72 -7.12
CA GLN A 168 2.88 30.85 -8.02
C GLN A 168 2.62 32.11 -7.20
N GLU A 169 3.61 32.99 -7.13
CA GLU A 169 3.54 34.41 -7.48
C GLU A 169 4.66 35.23 -6.83
N THR A 170 5.48 35.76 -7.72
CA THR A 170 6.56 36.70 -7.51
C THR A 170 6.07 37.97 -6.82
N LEU A 171 6.39 38.18 -5.55
CA LEU A 171 6.39 39.51 -4.96
C LEU A 171 7.82 39.98 -4.71
N LYS A 172 8.19 40.99 -5.50
CA LYS A 172 9.40 41.77 -5.42
C LYS A 172 9.49 42.49 -4.07
N GLY A 173 10.69 42.51 -3.51
CA GLY A 173 11.16 43.57 -2.62
C GLY A 173 10.95 43.34 -1.13
N GLY A 174 12.04 43.17 -0.40
CA GLY A 174 12.05 43.24 1.07
C GLY A 174 13.08 42.31 1.67
N ASN A 175 14.17 42.89 2.18
CA ASN A 175 15.24 42.20 2.88
C ASN A 175 14.72 41.64 4.21
N VAL A 176 14.13 40.44 4.18
CA VAL A 176 13.90 39.63 5.37
C VAL A 176 14.66 38.33 5.17
N LEU A 177 15.69 38.12 5.99
CA LEU A 177 16.50 36.90 6.01
C LEU A 177 15.56 35.69 6.16
N PRO A 178 15.49 34.78 5.17
CA PRO A 178 14.44 33.77 5.17
C PRO A 178 14.93 32.53 5.92
N LEU A 179 14.47 32.36 7.16
CA LEU A 179 14.28 31.01 7.72
C LEU A 179 13.41 30.13 6.80
N THR A 180 12.65 30.74 5.88
CA THR A 180 11.89 30.10 4.80
C THR A 180 12.77 29.42 3.73
N LEU A 181 14.05 29.81 3.55
CA LEU A 181 14.93 29.13 2.58
C LEU A 181 15.47 27.80 3.12
N TYR A 182 15.53 27.59 4.44
CA TYR A 182 15.99 26.32 5.01
C TYR A 182 14.95 25.20 4.85
N TYR A 183 13.65 25.53 4.86
CA TYR A 183 12.58 24.57 4.58
C TYR A 183 12.32 24.34 3.09
N LYS A 184 12.78 25.26 2.22
CA LYS A 184 12.65 25.14 0.76
C LYS A 184 13.65 24.16 0.14
N THR A 185 14.68 23.76 0.89
CA THR A 185 15.67 22.75 0.48
C THR A 185 15.28 21.32 0.88
N LEU A 186 14.12 21.09 1.47
CA LEU A 186 13.59 19.74 1.55
C LEU A 186 13.12 19.34 0.15
N GLN A 187 14.02 18.68 -0.58
CA GLN A 187 13.66 17.59 -1.50
C GLN A 187 12.42 16.87 -0.95
N GLU A 188 11.52 16.46 -1.84
CA GLU A 188 10.36 15.61 -1.52
C GLU A 188 10.70 14.65 -0.37
N PRO A 189 9.88 14.57 0.69
CA PRO A 189 10.21 13.78 1.87
C PRO A 189 10.58 12.37 1.43
N VAL A 190 11.84 12.00 1.66
CA VAL A 190 12.41 10.74 1.19
C VAL A 190 11.67 9.61 1.90
N LYS A 191 10.87 8.86 1.14
CA LYS A 191 10.12 7.72 1.69
C LYS A 191 11.10 6.66 2.13
N SER A 192 10.93 6.19 3.37
CA SER A 192 11.87 5.28 4.01
C SER A 192 11.26 3.91 4.30
N ILE A 193 11.96 2.84 3.94
CA ILE A 193 11.55 1.45 4.22
C ILE A 193 12.65 0.77 5.04
N LEU A 194 12.26 0.10 6.12
CA LEU A 194 13.12 -0.74 6.93
C LEU A 194 13.14 -2.17 6.41
N LEU A 195 14.31 -2.69 6.06
CA LEU A 195 14.51 -4.10 5.73
C LEU A 195 15.08 -4.83 6.94
N ILE A 196 14.45 -5.93 7.33
CA ILE A 196 14.95 -6.79 8.41
C ILE A 196 15.51 -8.05 7.76
N LEU A 197 16.79 -8.33 8.00
CA LEU A 197 17.44 -9.56 7.57
C LEU A 197 17.69 -10.42 8.82
N GLU A 198 17.13 -11.62 8.80
CA GLU A 198 17.28 -12.59 9.89
C GLU A 198 18.40 -13.57 9.56
N TYR A 199 19.40 -13.63 10.43
CA TYR A 199 20.53 -14.55 10.28
C TYR A 199 20.49 -15.62 11.37
N ILE A 200 20.64 -16.88 10.95
CA ILE A 200 20.77 -18.05 11.81
C ILE A 200 22.13 -18.67 11.54
N GLU A 201 22.92 -18.87 12.59
CA GLU A 201 24.22 -19.51 12.50
C GLU A 201 24.07 -21.03 12.33
N GLY A 202 24.47 -21.55 11.17
CA GLY A 202 24.49 -22.99 10.87
C GLY A 202 25.82 -23.66 11.19
N GLU A 203 25.83 -25.00 11.31
CA GLU A 203 27.06 -25.80 11.54
C GLU A 203 28.01 -25.86 10.32
N SER A 204 27.51 -25.54 9.13
CA SER A 204 28.28 -25.42 7.88
C SER A 204 28.32 -23.96 7.39
N SER A 205 29.13 -23.67 6.36
CA SER A 205 29.38 -22.33 5.79
C SER A 205 28.21 -21.33 5.93
N PRO A 206 28.49 -20.06 6.30
CA PRO A 206 27.44 -19.10 6.64
C PRO A 206 26.44 -18.94 5.51
N GLU A 207 25.18 -19.33 5.74
CA GLU A 207 24.09 -19.07 4.80
C GLU A 207 23.78 -17.56 4.79
N PRO A 208 23.68 -16.92 3.60
CA PRO A 208 23.33 -15.52 3.53
C PRO A 208 21.92 -15.27 4.06
N ALA A 209 21.77 -14.30 4.97
CA ALA A 209 20.45 -13.79 5.31
C ALA A 209 19.88 -13.07 4.09
N MET A 210 18.61 -13.32 3.75
CA MET A 210 17.99 -12.77 2.53
C MET A 210 16.64 -12.11 2.82
N THR A 211 16.39 -11.00 2.14
CA THR A 211 15.08 -10.35 2.05
C THR A 211 14.82 -9.90 0.62
N GLU A 212 13.55 -9.65 0.28
CA GLU A 212 13.14 -9.26 -1.06
C GLU A 212 12.53 -7.84 -1.06
N LEU A 213 12.94 -7.04 -2.04
CA LEU A 213 12.27 -5.82 -2.45
C LEU A 213 11.62 -6.00 -3.81
N LYS A 214 10.51 -5.31 -4.05
CA LYS A 214 9.82 -5.28 -5.32
C LYS A 214 9.79 -3.86 -5.85
N VAL A 215 10.22 -3.69 -7.10
CA VAL A 215 10.10 -2.44 -7.83
C VAL A 215 9.14 -2.68 -8.99
N GLY A 216 8.04 -1.94 -9.02
CA GLY A 216 7.00 -2.10 -10.03
C GLY A 216 6.71 -0.82 -10.79
N ALA A 217 6.13 -0.98 -11.98
CA ALA A 217 5.61 0.13 -12.77
C ALA A 217 4.09 -0.02 -12.94
N ILE A 218 3.35 1.02 -12.59
CA ILE A 218 1.90 1.07 -12.62
C ILE A 218 1.43 1.02 -14.08
N GLN A 219 0.41 0.21 -14.35
CA GLN A 219 -0.27 0.21 -15.65
C GLN A 219 -1.19 1.43 -15.72
N THR A 220 -0.83 2.41 -16.55
CA THR A 220 -1.56 3.68 -16.67
C THR A 220 -1.55 4.20 -18.11
N ALA A 221 -2.61 4.92 -18.49
CA ALA A 221 -2.74 5.59 -19.78
C ALA A 221 -2.19 7.03 -19.77
N GLN A 222 -2.08 7.68 -18.59
CA GLN A 222 -1.64 9.07 -18.46
C GLN A 222 -0.24 9.32 -19.01
N PHE A 223 0.70 8.42 -18.73
CA PHE A 223 2.01 8.46 -19.32
C PHE A 223 1.94 7.54 -20.53
N ALA A 224 1.87 8.02 -21.78
CA ALA A 224 1.72 7.14 -22.96
C ALA A 224 3.06 6.77 -23.64
N SER A 225 4.19 7.27 -23.13
CA SER A 225 5.51 7.04 -23.75
C SER A 225 6.01 5.60 -23.51
N LYS A 226 6.38 4.89 -24.58
CA LYS A 226 6.99 3.53 -24.55
C LYS A 226 8.32 3.42 -23.79
N LYS A 227 8.75 4.45 -23.06
CA LYS A 227 10.02 4.41 -22.34
C LYS A 227 9.86 3.47 -21.14
N ASN A 228 10.70 2.44 -21.08
CA ASN A 228 10.83 1.61 -19.89
C ASN A 228 11.26 2.49 -18.72
N MET A 229 10.70 2.20 -17.56
CA MET A 229 11.01 2.95 -16.35
C MET A 229 12.30 2.41 -15.74
N GLU A 230 13.23 3.27 -15.36
CA GLU A 230 14.56 2.89 -14.89
C GLU A 230 14.65 3.05 -13.37
N PHE A 231 15.38 2.13 -12.74
CA PHE A 231 15.75 2.22 -11.33
C PHE A 231 17.25 1.99 -11.14
N SER A 232 17.83 2.63 -10.14
CA SER A 232 19.21 2.43 -9.72
C SER A 232 19.36 2.54 -8.21
N PHE A 233 20.30 1.74 -7.70
CA PHE A 233 20.75 1.79 -6.32
C PHE A 233 22.07 2.52 -6.21
N ASP A 234 22.14 3.49 -5.31
CA ASP A 234 23.36 4.21 -4.96
C ASP A 234 23.95 3.72 -3.63
N SER A 235 25.16 4.18 -3.32
CA SER A 235 25.85 3.91 -2.04
C SER A 235 26.24 2.44 -1.79
N LEU A 236 26.32 1.61 -2.83
CA LEU A 236 26.70 0.20 -2.75
C LEU A 236 28.09 -0.11 -2.17
N PRO A 237 29.16 0.67 -2.41
CA PRO A 237 30.49 0.32 -1.89
C PRO A 237 30.53 0.22 -0.36
N LEU A 238 29.80 1.09 0.35
CA LEU A 238 29.71 1.07 1.81
C LEU A 238 28.93 -0.14 2.33
N LEU A 239 27.88 -0.55 1.60
CA LEU A 239 27.07 -1.73 1.90
C LEU A 239 27.87 -3.02 1.73
N GLN A 240 28.64 -3.13 0.63
CA GLN A 240 29.50 -4.28 0.36
C GLN A 240 30.60 -4.44 1.41
N GLN A 241 31.19 -3.33 1.89
CA GLN A 241 32.14 -3.36 3.02
C GLN A 241 31.52 -3.90 4.32
N LYS A 242 30.18 -3.83 4.46
CA LYS A 242 29.43 -4.33 5.61
C LYS A 242 28.79 -5.71 5.38
N GLY A 243 29.11 -6.36 4.25
CA GLY A 243 28.64 -7.70 3.93
C GLY A 243 27.28 -7.76 3.21
N PHE A 244 26.71 -6.61 2.81
CA PHE A 244 25.45 -6.58 2.07
C PHE A 244 25.67 -6.64 0.56
N THR A 245 24.81 -7.39 -0.13
CA THR A 245 24.77 -7.48 -1.58
C THR A 245 23.35 -7.32 -2.11
N VAL A 246 23.22 -6.66 -3.27
CA VAL A 246 21.96 -6.45 -4.00
C VAL A 246 22.13 -7.03 -5.39
N ASP A 247 21.23 -7.91 -5.82
CA ASP A 247 21.36 -8.67 -7.07
C ASP A 247 21.17 -7.84 -8.35
N SER A 248 20.33 -6.81 -8.30
CA SER A 248 20.00 -5.91 -9.41
C SER A 248 20.27 -4.46 -9.01
N VAL A 249 21.52 -4.03 -9.14
CA VAL A 249 21.96 -2.64 -8.85
C VAL A 249 21.24 -1.61 -9.73
N LYS A 250 20.97 -1.97 -10.98
CA LYS A 250 20.33 -1.11 -11.96
C LYS A 250 19.45 -1.94 -12.87
N GLY A 251 18.32 -1.40 -13.31
CA GLY A 251 17.47 -2.10 -14.25
C GLY A 251 16.33 -1.26 -14.78
N THR A 252 15.53 -1.90 -15.63
CA THR A 252 14.33 -1.32 -16.18
C THR A 252 13.11 -2.18 -15.84
N VAL A 253 11.97 -1.55 -15.65
CA VAL A 253 10.68 -2.20 -15.41
C VAL A 253 9.69 -1.73 -16.47
N GLU A 254 9.04 -2.70 -17.12
CA GLU A 254 7.96 -2.44 -18.07
C GLU A 254 6.64 -2.20 -17.33
N ARG A 255 5.67 -1.59 -18.00
CA ARG A 255 4.39 -1.23 -17.37
C ARG A 255 3.59 -2.46 -16.97
N GLY A 256 2.98 -2.40 -15.79
CA GLY A 256 2.26 -3.51 -15.20
C GLY A 256 3.16 -4.65 -14.71
N GLN A 257 4.49 -4.55 -14.90
CA GLN A 257 5.44 -5.54 -14.41
C GLN A 257 5.98 -5.13 -13.05
N VAL A 258 6.42 -6.14 -12.32
CA VAL A 258 7.10 -6.00 -11.03
C VAL A 258 8.38 -6.81 -11.08
N LYS A 259 9.51 -6.16 -10.80
CA LYS A 259 10.80 -6.80 -10.68
C LYS A 259 11.13 -7.04 -9.21
N ARG A 260 11.52 -8.27 -8.90
CA ARG A 260 11.99 -8.70 -7.58
C ARG A 260 13.48 -8.46 -7.48
N ILE A 261 13.93 -7.97 -6.33
CA ILE A 261 15.30 -7.58 -6.04
C ILE A 261 15.68 -8.23 -4.73
N ALA A 262 16.59 -9.20 -4.78
CA ALA A 262 17.11 -9.84 -3.59
C ALA A 262 18.17 -8.95 -2.94
N VAL A 263 17.99 -8.72 -1.64
CA VAL A 263 18.99 -8.11 -0.77
C VAL A 263 19.47 -9.19 0.18
N SER A 264 20.76 -9.46 0.17
CA SER A 264 21.37 -10.45 1.03
C SER A 264 22.47 -9.86 1.90
N TRP A 265 22.71 -10.51 3.01
CA TRP A 265 23.78 -10.16 3.94
C TRP A 265 24.54 -11.41 4.34
N VAL A 266 25.87 -11.32 4.26
CA VAL A 266 26.78 -12.34 4.74
C VAL A 266 27.62 -11.71 5.86
N PRO A 267 27.68 -12.33 7.05
CA PRO A 267 28.50 -11.82 8.14
C PRO A 267 29.98 -11.71 7.71
N PRO A 268 30.62 -10.55 7.87
CA PRO A 268 32.07 -10.42 7.70
C PRO A 268 32.82 -11.34 8.68
N ALA A 269 34.06 -11.73 8.34
CA ALA A 269 34.87 -12.64 9.15
C ALA A 269 35.10 -12.15 10.59
N ASP A 270 35.04 -10.83 10.81
CA ASP A 270 35.28 -10.18 12.10
C ASP A 270 33.97 -9.92 12.88
N PHE A 271 32.84 -10.47 12.41
CA PHE A 271 31.53 -10.24 13.01
C PHE A 271 31.40 -10.97 14.35
N ASP A 272 31.38 -10.22 15.45
CA ASP A 272 31.22 -10.76 16.80
C ASP A 272 29.75 -11.12 17.07
N VAL A 273 29.52 -12.43 17.16
CA VAL A 273 28.21 -13.08 17.31
C VAL A 273 27.60 -12.90 18.72
N SER A 274 28.37 -12.36 19.67
CA SER A 274 27.99 -12.22 21.08
C SER A 274 27.16 -10.97 21.41
N TYR A 275 27.11 -9.98 20.51
CA TYR A 275 26.32 -8.77 20.69
C TYR A 275 25.13 -8.73 19.71
N SER A 276 23.95 -8.31 20.21
CA SER A 276 22.80 -7.93 19.37
C SER A 276 23.17 -6.69 18.55
N SER A 277 23.88 -6.86 17.44
CA SER A 277 24.34 -5.76 16.61
C SER A 277 23.26 -5.36 15.61
N TYR A 278 22.46 -4.35 15.95
CA TYR A 278 21.66 -3.63 14.96
C TYR A 278 22.59 -2.72 14.16
N SER A 279 22.93 -3.11 12.93
CA SER A 279 23.56 -2.20 11.98
C SER A 279 22.49 -1.61 11.08
N VAL A 280 22.34 -0.28 11.09
CA VAL A 280 21.45 0.44 10.16
C VAL A 280 22.28 0.95 8.99
N LEU A 281 21.95 0.52 7.77
CA LEU A 281 22.59 1.00 6.55
C LEU A 281 21.57 1.65 5.62
N LEU A 282 21.93 2.81 5.07
CA LEU A 282 21.09 3.55 4.13
C LEU A 282 21.46 3.17 2.69
N LEU A 283 20.48 2.66 1.97
CA LEU A 283 20.52 2.37 0.55
C LEU A 283 19.56 3.35 -0.14
N THR A 284 20.04 4.07 -1.15
CA THR A 284 19.21 5.02 -1.90
C THR A 284 18.75 4.37 -3.19
N LEU A 285 17.43 4.33 -3.40
CA LEU A 285 16.81 3.83 -4.62
C LEU A 285 16.21 5.00 -5.39
N GLU A 286 16.79 5.29 -6.56
CA GLU A 286 16.27 6.30 -7.47
C GLU A 286 15.31 5.66 -8.46
N VAL A 287 14.12 6.26 -8.58
CA VAL A 287 12.96 5.74 -9.28
C VAL A 287 12.32 6.90 -10.04
N CYS A 288 12.57 6.99 -11.34
CA CYS A 288 12.01 8.03 -12.23
C CYS A 288 12.16 9.48 -11.69
N GLY A 289 13.28 9.80 -11.04
CA GLY A 289 13.58 11.13 -10.46
C GLY A 289 13.12 11.33 -9.01
N SER A 290 12.39 10.38 -8.42
CA SER A 290 12.11 10.32 -6.99
C SER A 290 13.13 9.44 -6.27
N CYS A 291 13.49 9.82 -5.05
CA CYS A 291 14.48 9.15 -4.22
C CYS A 291 13.78 8.45 -3.04
N LEU A 292 14.03 7.16 -2.86
CA LEU A 292 13.63 6.39 -1.67
C LEU A 292 14.88 6.03 -0.86
N GLN A 293 14.80 6.14 0.46
CA GLN A 293 15.82 5.63 1.37
C GLN A 293 15.38 4.27 1.92
N LEU A 294 16.32 3.35 2.00
CA LEU A 294 16.09 2.01 2.50
C LEU A 294 17.05 1.86 3.68
N ALA A 295 16.52 1.63 4.87
CA ALA A 295 17.30 1.34 6.07
C ALA A 295 17.35 -0.18 6.24
N GLY A 296 18.50 -0.81 6.08
CA GLY A 296 18.67 -2.24 6.41
C GLY A 296 19.03 -2.39 7.89
N ALA A 297 18.31 -3.22 8.64
CA ALA A 297 18.64 -3.66 9.99
C ALA A 297 18.82 -5.18 10.02
N ILE A 298 19.82 -5.65 10.75
CA ILE A 298 20.06 -7.08 10.97
C ILE A 298 19.47 -7.45 12.32
N GLN A 299 18.64 -8.49 12.35
CA GLN A 299 18.12 -9.07 13.58
C GLN A 299 18.62 -10.52 13.68
N LYS A 300 19.24 -10.87 14.81
CA LYS A 300 19.62 -12.25 15.10
C LYS A 300 18.44 -12.96 15.79
N LEU A 301 18.16 -14.19 15.38
CA LEU A 301 17.21 -15.10 16.02
C LEU A 301 17.92 -16.06 16.97
#